data_AF-A0A6L9QC52-F1
#
_entry.id   AF-A0A6L9QC52-F1
#
_cell.length_a   1.000
_cell.length_b   1.000
_cell.length_c   1.000
_cell.angle_alpha   90.00
_cell.angle_beta   90.00
_cell.angle_gamma   90.00
#
_symmetry.space_group_name_H-M   'P 1'
#
loop_
_entity.id
_entity.type
_entity.pdbx_description
1 polymer ?
#
loop_
_entity_poly.entity_id
_entity_poly.type
_entity_poly.pdbx_seq_one_letter_code
_entity_poly.pdbx_strand_id
1 'polypeptide(L)'
;MSSYHEIFVRTDNSTEQLIADLAAAANCEMERLGPEYDPIAYAGQVDNAAVEVELHHDFEDDFGMRFSRYPIVITFRSFASDKAHEKKVAKDIFGKMAAIGGYAMILAFDLQSLIAEHPARNE
;
A
#
# COMPACT_ATOMS: atom_id res chain seq x y z
N MET A 1 6.26 -13.74 -9.85
CA MET A 1 5.15 -13.16 -9.08
C MET A 1 5.74 -12.68 -7.77
N SER A 2 5.82 -11.36 -7.66
CA SER A 2 6.53 -10.58 -6.65
C SER A 2 5.68 -10.53 -5.39
N SER A 3 6.26 -10.90 -4.26
CA SER A 3 5.66 -10.63 -2.96
C SER A 3 5.73 -9.12 -2.72
N TYR A 4 4.59 -8.46 -2.55
CA TYR A 4 4.51 -7.04 -2.26
C TYR A 4 4.18 -6.80 -0.78
N HIS A 5 4.75 -5.75 -0.22
CA HIS A 5 4.27 -5.13 1.00
C HIS A 5 3.22 -4.10 0.63
N GLU A 6 2.05 -4.21 1.24
CA GLU A 6 0.89 -3.39 0.92
C GLU A 6 0.36 -2.77 2.22
N ILE A 7 0.02 -1.49 2.18
CA ILE A 7 -0.75 -0.84 3.23
C ILE A 7 -2.12 -0.52 2.68
N PHE A 8 -3.14 -1.15 3.24
CA PHE A 8 -4.53 -0.83 3.00
C PHE A 8 -4.94 0.31 3.92
N VAL A 9 -5.55 1.36 3.38
CA VAL A 9 -5.86 2.60 4.10
C VAL A 9 -7.33 2.95 3.94
N ARG A 10 -7.94 3.36 5.07
CA ARG A 10 -9.21 4.07 5.13
C ARG A 10 -9.01 5.36 5.92
N THR A 11 -9.50 6.47 5.39
CA THR A 11 -9.43 7.78 6.03
C THR A 11 -10.59 8.67 5.60
N ASP A 12 -10.93 9.63 6.46
CA ASP A 12 -11.84 10.74 6.13
C ASP A 12 -11.06 11.98 5.63
N ASN A 13 -9.73 11.93 5.64
CA ASN A 13 -8.87 12.98 5.11
C ASN A 13 -8.99 13.06 3.58
N SER A 14 -8.70 14.22 3.00
CA SER A 14 -8.65 14.34 1.54
C SER A 14 -7.48 13.55 0.97
N THR A 15 -7.57 13.18 -0.31
CA THR A 15 -6.50 12.52 -1.04
C THR A 15 -5.21 13.34 -1.00
N GLU A 16 -5.29 14.67 -1.15
CA GLU A 16 -4.12 15.54 -1.10
C GLU A 16 -3.44 15.50 0.26
N GLN A 17 -4.20 15.46 1.36
CA GLN A 17 -3.64 15.35 2.70
C GLN A 17 -2.96 14.00 2.91
N LEU A 18 -3.58 12.90 2.47
CA LEU A 18 -2.98 11.57 2.51
C LEU A 18 -1.65 11.53 1.76
N ILE A 19 -1.61 12.08 0.54
CA ILE A 19 -0.40 12.07 -0.28
C ILE A 19 0.69 12.95 0.34
N ALA A 20 0.34 14.11 0.90
CA ALA A 20 1.30 14.95 1.61
C ALA A 20 1.89 14.27 2.85
N ASP A 21 1.06 13.61 3.65
CA ASP A 21 1.49 12.87 4.83
C ASP A 21 2.34 11.66 4.45
N LEU A 22 1.97 10.94 3.39
CA LEU A 22 2.74 9.83 2.85
C LEU A 22 4.10 10.28 2.33
N ALA A 23 4.14 11.37 1.54
CA ALA A 23 5.38 11.98 1.05
C ALA A 23 6.30 12.36 2.21
N ALA A 24 5.76 12.97 3.27
CA ALA A 24 6.51 13.31 4.48
C ALA A 24 7.00 12.06 5.23
N ALA A 25 6.17 11.02 5.37
CA ALA A 25 6.54 9.77 6.03
C ALA A 25 7.62 9.00 5.26
N ALA A 26 7.50 8.94 3.94
CA ALA A 26 8.45 8.31 3.03
C ALA A 26 9.69 9.17 2.77
N ASN A 27 9.67 10.46 3.15
CA ASN A 27 10.72 11.43 2.82
C ASN A 27 11.04 11.42 1.31
N CYS A 28 9.99 11.46 0.49
CA CYS A 28 10.09 11.49 -0.96
C CYS A 28 9.07 12.47 -1.55
N GLU A 29 9.27 12.83 -2.81
CA GLU A 29 8.23 13.49 -3.59
C GLU A 29 7.26 12.44 -4.16
N MET A 30 5.98 12.81 -4.23
CA MET A 30 4.94 11.99 -4.83
C MET A 30 4.38 12.72 -6.04
N GLU A 31 4.44 12.08 -7.19
CA GLU A 31 3.94 12.61 -8.45
C GLU A 31 2.56 12.02 -8.75
N ARG A 32 1.64 12.86 -9.24
CA ARG A 32 0.35 12.39 -9.76
C ARG A 32 0.56 11.83 -11.16
N LEU A 33 0.13 10.60 -11.37
CA LEU A 33 0.22 9.94 -12.67
C LEU A 33 -1.02 10.22 -13.53
N GLY A 34 -0.84 10.11 -14.84
CA GLY A 34 -1.92 10.19 -15.82
C GLY A 34 -2.81 8.94 -15.84
N PRO A 35 -3.98 8.99 -16.51
CA PRO A 35 -4.93 7.87 -16.58
C PRO A 35 -4.36 6.61 -17.27
N GLU A 36 -3.27 6.72 -18.02
CA GLU A 36 -2.56 5.60 -18.65
C GLU A 36 -1.85 4.67 -17.65
N TYR A 37 -1.72 5.09 -16.38
CA TYR A 37 -1.09 4.32 -15.31
C TYR A 37 -2.11 3.67 -14.35
N ASP A 38 -3.41 3.71 -14.67
CA ASP A 38 -4.48 3.08 -13.89
C ASP A 38 -4.17 1.60 -13.60
N PRO A 39 -4.25 1.13 -12.34
CA PRO A 39 -4.89 1.77 -11.17
C PRO A 39 -4.01 2.76 -10.36
N ILE A 40 -2.74 2.94 -10.72
CA ILE A 40 -1.78 3.74 -9.93
C ILE A 40 -2.01 5.23 -10.19
N ALA A 41 -2.51 5.93 -9.17
CA ALA A 41 -2.82 7.36 -9.22
C ALA A 41 -1.62 8.24 -8.83
N TYR A 42 -0.77 7.77 -7.92
CA TYR A 42 0.43 8.48 -7.49
C TYR A 42 1.62 7.54 -7.37
N ALA A 43 2.82 8.04 -7.64
CA ALA A 43 4.05 7.30 -7.43
C ALA A 43 5.16 8.19 -6.87
N GLY A 44 6.02 7.59 -6.07
CA GLY A 44 7.25 8.19 -5.55
C GLY A 44 8.33 7.14 -5.38
N GLN A 45 9.51 7.58 -4.96
CA GLN A 45 10.65 6.69 -4.74
C GLN A 45 11.36 7.01 -3.43
N VAL A 46 11.61 5.98 -2.63
CA VAL A 46 12.35 6.05 -1.37
C VAL A 46 13.37 4.92 -1.31
N ASP A 47 14.62 5.23 -1.00
CA ASP A 47 15.68 4.23 -0.75
C ASP A 47 15.72 3.08 -1.78
N ASN A 48 15.62 3.37 -3.09
CA ASN A 48 15.60 2.33 -4.15
C ASN A 48 14.37 1.37 -4.12
N ALA A 49 13.26 1.83 -3.56
CA ALA A 49 11.94 1.23 -3.65
C ALA A 49 10.94 2.23 -4.24
N ALA A 50 10.06 1.74 -5.10
CA ALA A 50 8.88 2.49 -5.53
C ALA A 50 7.83 2.48 -4.42
N VAL A 51 7.13 3.61 -4.28
CA VAL A 51 5.92 3.78 -3.48
C VAL A 51 4.80 4.13 -4.44
N GLU A 52 3.87 3.21 -4.66
CA GLU A 52 2.77 3.35 -5.61
C GLU A 52 1.45 3.44 -4.84
N VAL A 53 0.56 4.33 -5.23
CA VAL A 53 -0.74 4.54 -4.56
C VAL A 53 -1.88 4.33 -5.53
N GLU A 54 -2.74 3.38 -5.18
CA GLU A 54 -4.01 3.10 -5.85
C GLU A 54 -5.13 3.67 -4.97
N LEU A 55 -6.01 4.51 -5.54
CA LEU A 55 -7.12 5.12 -4.79
C LEU A 55 -8.37 4.24 -4.69
N HIS A 56 -8.36 3.16 -5.47
CA HIS A 56 -9.38 2.13 -5.52
C HIS A 56 -8.67 0.83 -5.91
N HIS A 57 -9.20 -0.30 -5.46
CA HIS A 57 -8.62 -1.61 -5.76
C HIS A 57 -9.73 -2.66 -5.92
N ASP A 58 -9.41 -3.75 -6.59
CA ASP A 58 -10.35 -4.85 -6.83
C ASP A 58 -10.18 -6.04 -5.88
N PHE A 59 -9.35 -5.92 -4.82
CA PHE A 59 -9.25 -6.99 -3.80
C PHE A 59 -10.63 -7.32 -3.20
N GLU A 60 -10.98 -8.60 -3.29
CA GLU A 60 -12.20 -9.15 -2.71
C GLU A 60 -12.10 -9.25 -1.19
N ASP A 61 -13.24 -9.13 -0.49
CA ASP A 61 -13.31 -9.41 0.94
C ASP A 61 -13.09 -10.91 1.18
N ASP A 62 -11.94 -11.27 1.75
CA ASP A 62 -11.57 -12.68 1.99
C ASP A 62 -10.85 -12.85 3.34
N PHE A 63 -10.82 -14.09 3.85
CA PHE A 63 -10.12 -14.50 5.08
C PHE A 63 -10.45 -13.68 6.33
N GLY A 64 -11.70 -13.20 6.43
CA GLY A 64 -12.15 -12.35 7.53
C GLY A 64 -11.65 -10.91 7.46
N MET A 65 -10.91 -10.54 6.41
CA MET A 65 -10.51 -9.17 6.11
C MET A 65 -11.51 -8.53 5.14
N ARG A 66 -12.06 -7.38 5.53
CA ARG A 66 -12.96 -6.60 4.68
C ARG A 66 -12.16 -5.55 3.92
N PHE A 67 -11.37 -5.99 2.93
CA PHE A 67 -10.52 -5.11 2.11
C PHE A 67 -11.33 -4.00 1.44
N SER A 68 -12.58 -4.26 1.06
CA SER A 68 -13.53 -3.26 0.55
C SER A 68 -13.73 -2.04 1.46
N ARG A 69 -13.41 -2.16 2.76
CA ARG A 69 -13.46 -1.03 3.71
C ARG A 69 -12.22 -0.14 3.68
N TYR A 70 -11.17 -0.53 2.98
CA TYR A 70 -9.89 0.16 2.90
C TYR A 70 -9.54 0.44 1.44
N PRO A 71 -10.27 1.36 0.78
CA PRO A 71 -10.24 1.50 -0.67
C PRO A 71 -8.88 1.91 -1.25
N ILE A 72 -7.97 2.41 -0.42
CA ILE A 72 -6.67 2.91 -0.85
C ILE A 72 -5.61 1.85 -0.55
N VAL A 73 -4.77 1.54 -1.54
CA VAL A 73 -3.62 0.64 -1.39
C VAL A 73 -2.34 1.41 -1.64
N ILE A 74 -1.37 1.25 -0.74
CA ILE A 74 -0.01 1.74 -0.93
C ILE A 74 0.91 0.53 -1.09
N THR A 75 1.51 0.41 -2.26
CA THR A 75 2.35 -0.72 -2.64
C THR A 75 3.82 -0.32 -2.61
N PHE A 76 4.65 -1.15 -1.99
CA PHE A 76 6.10 -0.98 -1.96
C PHE A 76 6.77 -2.00 -2.86
N ARG A 77 7.67 -1.56 -3.73
CA ARG A 77 8.37 -2.45 -4.67
C ARG A 77 9.86 -2.13 -4.73
N SER A 78 10.69 -3.02 -4.22
CA SER A 78 12.15 -2.88 -4.28
C SER A 78 12.69 -3.08 -5.70
N PHE A 79 13.45 -2.12 -6.23
CA PHE A 79 14.07 -2.26 -7.56
C PHE A 79 15.18 -3.32 -7.59
N ALA A 80 15.78 -3.62 -6.44
CA ALA A 80 16.79 -4.67 -6.30
C ALA A 80 16.18 -6.05 -6.03
N SER A 81 14.83 -6.18 -5.99
CA SER A 81 14.13 -7.37 -5.51
C SER A 81 14.52 -7.80 -4.08
N ASP A 82 15.04 -6.86 -3.28
CA ASP A 82 15.39 -7.08 -1.88
C ASP A 82 14.14 -6.97 -1.01
N LYS A 83 13.58 -8.14 -0.66
CA LYS A 83 12.38 -8.27 0.18
C LYS A 83 12.59 -7.78 1.62
N ALA A 84 13.81 -7.90 2.16
CA ALA A 84 14.09 -7.46 3.52
C ALA A 84 14.10 -5.93 3.60
N HIS A 85 14.65 -5.30 2.56
CA HIS A 85 14.62 -3.86 2.39
C HIS A 85 13.19 -3.33 2.20
N GLU A 86 12.42 -3.95 1.31
CA GLU A 86 11.00 -3.59 1.09
C GLU A 86 10.18 -3.65 2.39
N LYS A 87 10.37 -4.72 3.17
CA LYS A 87 9.75 -4.89 4.49
C LYS A 87 10.11 -3.77 5.46
N LYS A 88 11.38 -3.37 5.48
CA LYS A 88 11.87 -2.32 6.36
C LYS A 88 11.24 -0.98 5.99
N VAL A 89 11.23 -0.63 4.71
CA VAL A 89 10.63 0.60 4.18
C VAL A 89 9.12 0.65 4.50
N ALA A 90 8.38 -0.41 4.18
CA ALA A 90 6.94 -0.47 4.42
C ALA A 90 6.60 -0.32 5.92
N LYS A 91 7.35 -0.99 6.80
CA LYS A 91 7.16 -0.89 8.27
C LYS A 91 7.47 0.50 8.81
N ASP A 92 8.52 1.13 8.32
CA ASP A 92 8.92 2.47 8.75
C ASP A 92 7.86 3.50 8.35
N ILE A 93 7.41 3.47 7.10
CA ILE A 93 6.36 4.36 6.59
C ILE A 93 5.04 4.10 7.31
N PHE A 94 4.65 2.85 7.50
CA PHE A 94 3.46 2.50 8.30
C PHE A 94 3.53 3.09 9.71
N GLY A 95 4.67 2.95 10.39
CA GLY A 95 4.85 3.48 11.74
C GLY A 95 4.75 5.01 11.80
N LYS A 96 5.35 5.70 10.83
CA LYS A 96 5.26 7.17 10.72
C LYS A 96 3.84 7.64 10.41
N MET A 97 3.15 7.01 9.46
CA MET A 97 1.74 7.30 9.15
C MET A 97 0.82 7.04 10.36
N ALA A 98 1.08 5.97 11.12
CA ALA A 98 0.31 5.66 12.32
C ALA A 98 0.53 6.70 13.42
N ALA A 99 1.72 7.30 13.51
CA ALA A 99 2.02 8.36 14.46
C ALA A 99 1.35 9.71 14.10
N ILE A 100 1.11 9.98 12.82
CA ILE A 100 0.33 11.15 12.37
C ILE A 100 -1.13 11.01 12.83
N GLY A 101 -1.71 9.81 12.73
CA GLY A 101 -3.10 9.54 13.08
C GLY A 101 -4.09 9.96 12.00
N GLY A 102 -5.39 9.69 12.19
CA GLY A 102 -6.43 9.96 11.18
C GLY A 102 -6.53 8.91 10.06
N TYR A 103 -5.73 7.85 10.14
CA TYR A 103 -5.72 6.74 9.19
C TYR A 103 -6.03 5.42 9.91
N ALA A 104 -7.04 4.70 9.42
CA ALA A 104 -7.22 3.29 9.75
C ALA A 104 -6.44 2.49 8.71
N MET A 105 -5.44 1.71 9.15
CA MET A 105 -4.49 1.06 8.24
C MET A 105 -4.28 -0.42 8.58
N ILE A 106 -4.06 -1.23 7.56
CA ILE A 106 -3.63 -2.63 7.66
C ILE A 106 -2.36 -2.79 6.84
N LEU A 107 -1.28 -3.27 7.47
CA LEU A 107 -0.06 -3.65 6.77
C LEU A 107 -0.11 -5.15 6.45
N ALA A 108 -0.22 -5.48 5.17
CA ALA A 108 -0.22 -6.83 4.65
C ALA A 108 1.17 -7.22 4.14
N PHE A 109 1.53 -8.48 4.36
CA PHE A 109 2.80 -9.06 3.94
C PHE A 109 2.51 -10.26 3.05
N ASP A 110 2.96 -10.22 1.81
CA ASP A 110 2.86 -11.37 0.89
C ASP A 110 1.41 -11.88 0.76
N LEU A 111 0.48 -10.95 0.52
CA LEU A 111 -0.95 -11.24 0.45
C LEU A 111 -1.28 -12.32 -0.58
N GLN A 112 -0.56 -12.35 -1.71
CA GLN A 112 -0.73 -13.40 -2.73
C GLN A 112 -0.38 -14.80 -2.21
N SER A 113 0.65 -14.95 -1.38
CA SER A 113 0.97 -16.24 -0.77
C SER A 113 -0.09 -16.64 0.26
N LEU A 114 -0.64 -15.69 1.02
CA LEU A 114 -1.75 -15.94 1.95
C LEU A 114 -3.02 -16.41 1.23
N ILE A 115 -3.37 -15.77 0.10
CA ILE A 115 -4.53 -16.15 -0.72
C ILE A 115 -4.30 -17.52 -1.38
N ALA A 116 -3.08 -17.79 -1.89
CA ALA A 116 -2.76 -19.04 -2.57
C ALA A 116 -2.71 -20.26 -1.63
N GLU A 117 -2.32 -20.08 -0.36
CA GLU A 117 -2.31 -21.16 0.64
C GLU A 117 -3.71 -21.55 1.13
N HIS A 118 -4.72 -20.75 0.81
CA HIS A 118 -6.07 -20.96 1.32
C HIS A 118 -7.10 -20.82 0.20
N PRO A 119 -7.14 -21.75 -0.78
CA PRO A 119 -8.12 -21.68 -1.86
C PRO A 119 -9.52 -21.56 -1.28
N ALA A 120 -10.28 -20.57 -1.77
CA ALA A 120 -11.65 -20.28 -1.39
C ALA A 120 -12.40 -21.58 -1.11
N ARG A 121 -12.75 -21.81 0.16
CA ARG A 121 -13.69 -22.88 0.48
C ARG A 121 -15.04 -22.43 -0.05
N ASN A 122 -15.38 -22.94 -1.23
CA ASN A 122 -16.75 -22.95 -1.71
C ASN A 122 -17.59 -23.73 -0.69
N GLU A 123 -18.31 -23.01 0.18
CA GLU A 123 -19.44 -23.52 0.95
C GLU A 123 -20.72 -22.85 0.49
#